data_AF-N9QB12-F1
#
_entry.id   AF-N9QB12-F1
#
_cell.length_a   1.000
_cell.length_b   1.000
_cell.length_c   1.000
_cell.angle_alpha   90.00
_cell.angle_beta   90.00
_cell.angle_gamma   90.00
#
_symmetry.space_group_name_H-M   'P 1'
#
loop_
_entity.id
_entity.type
_entity.pdbx_description
1 polymer ?
#
loop_
_entity_poly.entity_id
_entity_poly.type
_entity_poly.pdbx_seq_one_letter_code
_entity_poly.pdbx_strand_id
1 'polypeptide(L)'
;VKDGEGNEAEYGAKGITLQDKDGNGTVLNQGGLSFVDPMGNNIGPSITAGGINAGNTVIGGVAAGRVTADSQDAINGSQLKGVSDSVANSIGGNTTVNDDGTINTSNVGNTGKDNIHDAIDSVRDAAEKAKSTVSEGKNIVVKES
;
A
#
# COMPACT_ATOMS: atom_id res chain seq x y z
N VAL A 1 -43.19 13.51 -1.15
CA VAL A 1 -43.58 13.56 -2.57
C VAL A 1 -43.44 12.17 -3.13
N LYS A 2 -44.50 11.60 -3.71
CA LYS A 2 -44.40 10.34 -4.46
C LYS A 2 -44.52 10.66 -5.94
N ASP A 3 -43.64 10.10 -6.76
CA ASP A 3 -43.77 10.22 -8.21
C ASP A 3 -44.70 9.12 -8.78
N GLY A 4 -44.95 9.17 -10.09
CA GLY A 4 -45.77 8.18 -10.78
C GLY A 4 -45.10 6.81 -10.93
N GLU A 5 -43.82 6.68 -10.59
CA GLU A 5 -43.03 5.44 -10.67
C GLU A 5 -42.92 4.72 -9.31
N GLY A 6 -43.45 5.35 -8.25
CA GLY A 6 -43.46 4.79 -6.90
C GLY A 6 -42.26 5.19 -6.04
N ASN A 7 -41.41 6.12 -6.50
CA ASN A 7 -40.31 6.65 -5.70
C ASN A 7 -40.84 7.70 -4.70
N GLU A 8 -40.22 7.77 -3.53
CA GLU A 8 -40.65 8.64 -2.44
C GLU A 8 -39.54 9.58 -1.99
N ALA A 9 -39.85 10.88 -1.88
CA ALA A 9 -38.99 11.89 -1.28
C ALA A 9 -39.68 12.49 -0.04
N GLU A 10 -39.06 12.34 1.13
CA GLU A 10 -39.53 12.89 2.39
C GLU A 10 -38.53 13.93 2.93
N TYR A 11 -39.06 15.05 3.45
CA TYR A 11 -38.28 16.06 4.16
C TYR A 11 -39.02 16.43 5.45
N GLY A 12 -38.30 16.48 6.57
CA GLY A 12 -38.84 16.89 7.86
C GLY A 12 -37.82 16.93 8.98
N ALA A 13 -38.28 16.93 10.23
CA ALA A 13 -37.42 17.03 11.42
C ALA A 13 -36.38 15.90 11.55
N LYS A 14 -36.61 14.76 10.89
CA LYS A 14 -35.70 13.62 10.86
C LYS A 14 -34.65 13.69 9.74
N GLY A 15 -34.72 14.68 8.85
CA GLY A 15 -33.81 14.84 7.71
C GLY A 15 -34.51 14.71 6.36
N ILE A 16 -33.74 14.30 5.35
CA ILE A 16 -34.19 14.01 3.98
C ILE A 16 -34.03 12.51 3.73
N THR A 17 -35.05 11.89 3.16
CA THR A 17 -35.00 10.50 2.70
C THR A 17 -35.51 10.46 1.27
N LEU A 18 -34.75 9.83 0.38
CA LEU A 18 -35.17 9.50 -0.98
C LEU A 18 -35.19 7.97 -1.08
N GLN A 19 -36.30 7.37 -1.48
CA GLN A 19 -36.47 5.93 -1.64
C GLN A 19 -36.97 5.60 -3.04
N ASP A 20 -36.44 4.54 -3.64
CA ASP A 20 -37.01 3.95 -4.85
C ASP A 20 -38.28 3.13 -4.52
N LYS A 21 -38.99 2.68 -5.55
CA LYS A 21 -40.17 1.80 -5.40
C LYS A 21 -39.89 0.48 -4.67
N ASP A 22 -38.64 0.04 -4.61
CA ASP A 22 -38.21 -1.22 -3.99
C ASP A 22 -37.82 -1.00 -2.51
N GLY A 23 -37.76 0.27 -2.06
CA GLY A 23 -37.44 0.69 -0.70
C GLY A 23 -35.96 1.00 -0.46
N ASN A 24 -35.09 0.87 -1.47
CA ASN A 24 -33.70 1.29 -1.31
C ASN A 24 -33.64 2.81 -1.32
N GLY A 25 -32.74 3.40 -0.54
CA GLY A 25 -32.75 4.85 -0.38
C GLY A 25 -31.44 5.51 -0.09
N THR A 26 -31.49 6.84 -0.15
CA THR A 26 -30.45 7.75 0.32
C THR A 26 -31.04 8.55 1.48
N VAL A 27 -30.31 8.61 2.58
CA VAL A 27 -30.72 9.29 3.81
C VAL A 27 -29.70 10.37 4.15
N LEU A 28 -30.19 11.59 4.40
CA LEU A 28 -29.41 12.69 4.97
C LEU A 28 -30.07 13.15 6.27
N ASN A 29 -29.45 12.83 7.42
CA ASN A 29 -29.99 13.15 8.74
C ASN A 29 -28.89 13.55 9.74
N GLN A 30 -29.21 13.57 11.04
CA GLN A 30 -28.24 13.88 12.10
C GLN A 30 -27.00 12.95 12.11
N GLY A 31 -27.15 11.72 11.62
CA GLY A 31 -26.05 10.77 11.45
C GLY A 31 -25.16 11.04 10.23
N GLY A 32 -25.61 11.89 9.29
CA GLY A 32 -24.90 12.21 8.06
C GLY A 32 -25.63 11.70 6.81
N LEU A 33 -24.86 11.40 5.76
CA LEU A 33 -25.31 10.84 4.48
C LEU A 33 -25.06 9.32 4.45
N SER A 34 -26.07 8.52 4.12
CA SER A 34 -25.94 7.08 3.90
C SER A 34 -26.87 6.55 2.81
N PHE A 35 -26.55 5.36 2.31
CA PHE A 35 -27.41 4.57 1.43
C PHE A 35 -27.97 3.38 2.19
N VAL A 36 -29.27 3.15 2.09
CA VAL A 36 -30.00 2.14 2.87
C VAL A 36 -30.73 1.14 1.99
N ASP A 37 -30.88 -0.08 2.48
CA ASP A 37 -31.79 -1.09 1.95
C ASP A 37 -33.25 -0.83 2.42
N PRO A 38 -34.24 -1.64 1.99
CA PRO A 38 -35.63 -1.49 2.39
C PRO A 38 -35.89 -1.73 3.89
N MET A 39 -34.93 -2.31 4.62
CA MET A 39 -34.99 -2.50 6.07
C MET A 39 -34.35 -1.33 6.83
N GLY A 40 -33.78 -0.35 6.12
CA GLY A 40 -33.07 0.79 6.69
C GLY A 40 -31.61 0.49 7.10
N ASN A 41 -31.05 -0.66 6.71
CA ASN A 41 -29.65 -0.97 6.99
C ASN A 41 -28.75 -0.23 6.00
N ASN A 42 -27.60 0.27 6.47
CA ASN A 42 -26.61 0.88 5.58
C ASN A 42 -25.97 -0.17 4.65
N ILE A 43 -26.03 0.05 3.34
CA ILE A 43 -25.54 -0.89 2.30
C ILE A 43 -24.44 -0.31 1.40
N GLY A 44 -23.83 0.80 1.79
CA GLY A 44 -22.83 1.45 0.95
C GLY A 44 -21.99 2.48 1.68
N PRO A 45 -21.29 3.34 0.91
CA PRO A 45 -20.53 4.44 1.46
C PRO A 45 -21.39 5.34 2.33
N SER A 46 -20.76 5.98 3.32
CA SER A 46 -21.42 6.98 4.15
C SER A 46 -20.47 8.10 4.54
N ILE A 47 -21.04 9.27 4.79
CA ILE A 47 -20.33 10.46 5.26
C ILE A 47 -21.01 10.89 6.54
N THR A 48 -20.28 10.86 7.66
CA THR A 48 -20.80 11.17 8.99
C THR A 48 -19.93 12.27 9.62
N ALA A 49 -20.33 12.77 10.79
CA ALA A 49 -19.47 13.64 11.59
C ALA A 49 -18.14 12.97 12.00
N GLY A 50 -18.08 11.63 12.00
CA GLY A 50 -16.87 10.85 12.26
C GLY A 50 -15.98 10.63 11.04
N GLY A 51 -16.36 11.13 9.86
CA GLY A 51 -15.61 10.97 8.61
C GLY A 51 -16.33 10.12 7.56
N ILE A 52 -15.54 9.56 6.64
CA ILE A 52 -16.02 8.83 5.46
C ILE A 52 -15.80 7.34 5.66
N ASN A 53 -16.85 6.54 5.45
CA ASN A 53 -16.75 5.10 5.31
C ASN A 53 -17.01 4.74 3.85
N ALA A 54 -16.07 4.06 3.18
CA ALA A 54 -16.18 3.68 1.78
C ALA A 54 -17.01 2.41 1.52
N GLY A 55 -17.54 1.76 2.57
CA GLY A 55 -18.33 0.54 2.43
C GLY A 55 -17.53 -0.62 1.82
N ASN A 56 -16.24 -0.74 2.17
CA ASN A 56 -15.30 -1.72 1.61
C ASN A 56 -15.14 -1.65 0.08
N THR A 57 -15.33 -0.47 -0.52
CA THR A 57 -15.13 -0.24 -1.96
C THR A 57 -13.83 0.54 -2.24
N VAL A 58 -13.38 0.49 -3.49
CA VAL A 58 -12.21 1.25 -3.95
C VAL A 58 -12.57 2.73 -4.10
N ILE A 59 -11.76 3.61 -3.50
CA ILE A 59 -11.86 5.05 -3.71
C ILE A 59 -10.96 5.45 -4.89
N GLY A 60 -11.58 5.66 -6.06
CA GLY A 60 -10.91 6.15 -7.27
C GLY A 60 -10.81 7.67 -7.32
N GLY A 61 -9.99 8.20 -8.24
CA GLY A 61 -9.91 9.65 -8.51
C GLY A 61 -9.17 10.47 -7.46
N VAL A 62 -8.37 9.83 -6.60
CA VAL A 62 -7.55 10.51 -5.60
C VAL A 62 -6.32 11.13 -6.28
N ALA A 63 -6.25 12.47 -6.30
CA ALA A 63 -5.05 13.19 -6.71
C ALA A 63 -3.88 12.91 -5.76
N ALA A 64 -2.64 13.12 -6.21
CA ALA A 64 -1.48 12.89 -5.35
C ALA A 64 -1.52 13.84 -4.14
N GLY A 65 -1.58 13.27 -2.94
CA GLY A 65 -1.56 14.01 -1.67
C GLY A 65 -0.16 14.46 -1.27
N ARG A 66 -0.05 15.41 -0.35
CA ARG A 66 1.27 15.79 0.18
C ARG A 66 1.86 14.69 1.05
N VAL A 67 3.18 14.50 0.94
CA VAL A 67 3.96 13.59 1.80
C VAL A 67 4.84 14.45 2.70
N THR A 68 4.22 15.02 3.74
CA THR A 68 4.87 15.86 4.77
C THR A 68 4.40 15.43 6.16
N ALA A 69 5.14 15.78 7.21
CA ALA A 69 4.88 15.32 8.57
C ALA A 69 3.50 15.73 9.12
N ASP A 70 2.93 16.81 8.60
CA ASP A 70 1.65 17.40 8.98
C ASP A 70 0.53 17.15 7.96
N SER A 71 0.79 16.35 6.93
CA SER A 71 -0.20 16.08 5.88
C SER A 71 -1.38 15.28 6.43
N GLN A 72 -2.59 15.69 6.04
CA GLN A 72 -3.84 14.95 6.25
C GLN A 72 -4.46 14.54 4.91
N ASP A 73 -3.69 14.64 3.83
CA ASP A 73 -4.16 14.35 2.49
C ASP A 73 -4.15 12.83 2.27
N ALA A 74 -5.16 12.30 1.58
CA ALA A 74 -5.09 10.94 1.08
C ALA A 74 -3.99 10.83 0.00
N ILE A 75 -3.21 9.75 0.01
CA ILE A 75 -2.27 9.40 -1.05
C ILE A 75 -2.88 8.37 -2.00
N ASN A 76 -2.38 8.31 -3.23
CA ASN A 76 -2.82 7.31 -4.20
C ASN A 76 -1.74 6.26 -4.50
N GLY A 77 -2.10 5.27 -5.32
CA GLY A 77 -1.22 4.16 -5.66
C GLY A 77 0.07 4.56 -6.38
N SER A 78 0.09 5.64 -7.18
CA SER A 78 1.31 6.05 -7.87
C SER A 78 2.38 6.58 -6.90
N GLN A 79 1.96 7.22 -5.81
CA GLN A 79 2.88 7.66 -4.76
C GLN A 79 3.49 6.48 -4.01
N LEU A 80 2.66 5.49 -3.61
CA LEU A 80 3.17 4.27 -2.96
C LEU A 80 4.11 3.49 -3.89
N LYS A 81 3.74 3.35 -5.16
CA LYS A 81 4.59 2.73 -6.20
C LYS A 81 5.93 3.44 -6.34
N GLY A 82 5.95 4.78 -6.35
CA GLY A 82 7.19 5.55 -6.38
C GLY A 82 8.12 5.27 -5.20
N VAL A 83 7.56 5.09 -3.99
CA VAL A 83 8.34 4.65 -2.81
C VAL A 83 8.88 3.24 -3.00
N SER A 84 8.04 2.29 -3.42
CA SER A 84 8.47 0.90 -3.67
C SER A 84 9.59 0.83 -4.72
N ASP A 85 9.49 1.61 -5.80
CA ASP A 85 10.52 1.69 -6.84
C ASP A 85 11.83 2.27 -6.30
N SER A 86 11.75 3.30 -5.45
CA SER A 86 12.93 3.85 -4.78
C SER A 86 13.62 2.83 -3.87
N VAL A 87 12.84 2.01 -3.16
CA VAL A 87 13.38 0.93 -2.30
C VAL A 87 14.02 -0.15 -3.17
N ALA A 88 13.35 -0.63 -4.21
CA ALA A 88 13.89 -1.64 -5.12
C ALA A 88 15.22 -1.20 -5.75
N ASN A 89 15.29 0.04 -6.21
CA ASN A 89 16.52 0.63 -6.75
C ASN A 89 17.65 0.73 -5.71
N SER A 90 17.30 1.03 -4.45
CA SER A 90 18.28 1.12 -3.36
C SER A 90 18.85 -0.25 -2.97
N ILE A 91 18.05 -1.31 -3.07
CA ILE A 91 18.50 -2.70 -2.86
C ILE A 91 19.39 -3.16 -4.02
N GLY A 92 18.98 -2.85 -5.26
CA GLY A 92 19.69 -3.23 -6.48
C GLY A 92 19.55 -4.72 -6.80
N GLY A 93 20.57 -5.32 -7.42
CA GLY A 93 20.50 -6.70 -7.91
C GLY A 93 19.38 -6.86 -8.95
N ASN A 94 18.59 -7.92 -8.81
CA ASN A 94 17.41 -8.18 -9.63
C ASN A 94 16.11 -7.82 -8.88
N THR A 95 16.16 -6.81 -8.01
CA THR A 95 14.99 -6.41 -7.22
C THR A 95 13.95 -5.71 -8.10
N THR A 96 12.70 -6.17 -8.01
CA THR A 96 11.56 -5.63 -8.74
C THR A 96 10.40 -5.36 -7.80
N VAL A 97 9.50 -4.49 -8.26
CA VAL A 97 8.21 -4.23 -7.60
C VAL A 97 7.12 -4.88 -8.45
N ASN A 98 6.35 -5.78 -7.85
CA ASN A 98 5.22 -6.47 -8.49
C ASN A 98 4.01 -5.53 -8.69
N ASP A 99 3.03 -5.99 -9.45
CA ASP A 99 1.82 -5.22 -9.76
C ASP A 99 0.97 -4.90 -8.52
N ASP A 100 1.04 -5.75 -7.49
CA ASP A 100 0.39 -5.55 -6.19
C ASP A 100 1.17 -4.62 -5.24
N GLY A 101 2.32 -4.10 -5.68
CA GLY A 101 3.21 -3.24 -4.91
C GLY A 101 4.20 -3.96 -3.99
N THR A 102 4.15 -5.29 -3.91
CA THR A 102 5.14 -6.07 -3.15
C THR A 102 6.52 -6.03 -3.82
N ILE A 103 7.58 -6.17 -3.01
CA ILE A 103 8.97 -6.16 -3.49
C ILE A 103 9.48 -7.60 -3.54
N ASN A 104 9.95 -8.01 -4.72
CA ASN A 104 10.65 -9.27 -4.92
C ASN A 104 12.13 -8.98 -5.16
N THR A 105 13.02 -9.66 -4.44
CA THR A 105 14.47 -9.41 -4.49
C THR A 105 15.20 -10.70 -4.80
N SER A 106 16.20 -10.62 -5.68
CA SER A 106 17.12 -11.72 -5.94
C SER A 106 18.49 -11.19 -6.36
N ASN A 107 19.51 -12.03 -6.18
CA ASN A 107 20.89 -11.76 -6.60
C ASN A 107 21.44 -10.41 -6.10
N VAL A 108 21.18 -10.07 -4.84
CA VAL A 108 21.65 -8.83 -4.21
C VAL A 108 23.18 -8.76 -4.28
N GLY A 109 23.72 -7.68 -4.84
CA GLY A 109 25.16 -7.48 -4.97
C GLY A 109 25.88 -8.53 -5.85
N ASN A 110 25.18 -9.20 -6.77
CA ASN A 110 25.72 -10.31 -7.58
C ASN A 110 26.19 -11.52 -6.76
N THR A 111 25.65 -11.70 -5.56
CA THR A 111 26.02 -12.81 -4.65
C THR A 111 25.20 -14.07 -4.85
N GLY A 112 24.15 -14.03 -5.68
CA GLY A 112 23.16 -15.10 -5.80
C GLY A 112 22.23 -15.24 -4.58
N LYS A 113 22.21 -14.26 -3.67
CA LYS A 113 21.35 -14.24 -2.48
C LYS A 113 20.15 -13.34 -2.66
N ASP A 114 19.04 -13.69 -2.02
CA ASP A 114 17.76 -13.02 -2.23
C ASP A 114 17.46 -11.93 -1.20
N ASN A 115 18.30 -11.77 -0.18
CA ASN A 115 18.18 -10.67 0.77
C ASN A 115 19.56 -10.08 1.11
N ILE A 116 19.53 -8.86 1.68
CA ILE A 116 20.73 -8.09 2.01
C ILE A 116 21.59 -8.80 3.07
N HIS A 117 20.96 -9.39 4.08
CA HIS A 117 21.69 -10.05 5.18
C HIS A 117 22.54 -11.20 4.65
N ASP A 118 21.93 -12.13 3.91
CA ASP A 118 22.60 -13.29 3.35
C ASP A 118 23.66 -12.88 2.31
N ALA A 119 23.41 -11.83 1.53
CA ALA A 119 24.39 -11.29 0.59
C ALA A 119 25.64 -10.79 1.32
N ILE A 120 25.46 -9.96 2.36
CA ILE A 120 26.57 -9.43 3.17
C ILE A 120 27.30 -10.56 3.89
N ASP A 121 26.56 -11.51 4.46
CA ASP A 121 27.11 -12.67 5.13
C ASP A 121 27.96 -13.52 4.18
N SER A 122 27.50 -13.73 2.94
CA SER A 122 28.28 -14.45 1.93
C SER A 122 29.58 -13.73 1.57
N VAL A 123 29.58 -12.39 1.53
CA VAL A 123 30.78 -11.58 1.29
C VAL A 123 31.72 -11.63 2.48
N ARG A 124 31.21 -11.55 3.71
CA ARG A 124 32.00 -11.72 4.95
C ARG A 124 32.70 -13.08 4.94
N ASP A 125 31.95 -14.16 4.70
CA ASP A 125 32.50 -15.51 4.67
C ASP A 125 33.57 -15.68 3.57
N ALA A 126 33.36 -15.08 2.40
CA ALA A 126 34.35 -15.08 1.32
C ALA A 126 35.62 -14.32 1.72
N ALA A 127 35.48 -13.17 2.39
CA ALA A 127 36.60 -12.37 2.87
C ALA A 127 37.41 -13.08 3.97
N GLU A 128 36.74 -13.76 4.91
CA GLU A 128 37.39 -14.57 5.94
C GLU A 128 38.20 -15.72 5.33
N LYS A 129 37.67 -16.39 4.30
CA LYS A 129 38.38 -17.46 3.58
C LYS A 129 39.55 -16.96 2.74
N ALA A 130 39.43 -15.77 2.16
CA ALA A 130 40.49 -15.15 1.36
C ALA A 130 41.69 -14.70 2.23
N LYS A 131 41.53 -14.64 3.56
CA LYS A 131 42.61 -14.29 4.49
C LYS A 131 43.72 -15.33 4.43
N SER A 132 44.76 -15.06 3.66
CA SER A 132 46.00 -15.83 3.67
C SER A 132 46.76 -15.57 4.96
N THR A 133 47.09 -16.62 5.72
CA THR A 133 48.02 -16.51 6.84
C THR A 133 49.46 -16.65 6.31
N VAL A 134 50.32 -15.75 6.75
CA VAL A 134 51.78 -15.94 6.61
C VAL A 134 52.26 -16.77 7.78
N SER A 135 52.92 -17.88 7.48
CA SER A 135 53.58 -18.72 8.47
C SER A 135 55.07 -18.78 8.15
N GLU A 136 55.90 -18.63 9.18
CA GLU A 136 57.35 -18.58 9.02
C GLU A 136 57.86 -19.81 8.23
N GLY A 137 58.69 -19.56 7.23
CA GLY A 137 59.33 -20.61 6.41
C GLY A 137 58.45 -21.32 5.36
N LYS A 138 57.14 -21.01 5.22
CA LYS A 138 56.26 -21.70 4.25
C LYS A 138 55.82 -20.88 3.04
N ASN A 139 55.88 -19.55 3.12
CA ASN A 139 55.16 -18.69 2.16
C ASN A 139 56.02 -18.16 1.00
N ILE A 140 57.36 -18.18 1.12
CA ILE A 140 58.26 -17.77 0.04
C ILE A 140 59.33 -18.85 -0.11
N VAL A 141 59.43 -19.43 -1.31
CA VAL A 141 60.58 -20.27 -1.69
C VAL A 141 61.53 -19.40 -2.49
N VAL A 142 62.68 -19.08 -1.91
CA VAL A 142 63.79 -18.45 -2.64
C VAL A 142 64.69 -19.57 -3.15
N LYS A 143 64.89 -19.65 -4.46
CA LYS A 143 65.91 -20.54 -5.05
C LYS A 143 67.13 -19.70 -5.39
N GLU A 144 68.25 -20.00 -4.76
CA GLU A 144 69.54 -19.41 -5.13
C GLU A 144 69.99 -19.96 -6.49
N SER A 145 70.68 -19.11 -7.27
CA SER A 145 71.21 -19.41 -8.60
C SER A 145 72.64 -19.93 -8.55
#